data_AF-A0A811PC29-F1
#
_entry.id   AF-A0A811PC29-F1
#
_cell.length_a   1.000
_cell.length_b   1.000
_cell.length_c   1.000
_cell.angle_alpha   90.00
_cell.angle_beta   90.00
_cell.angle_gamma   90.00
#
_symmetry.space_group_name_H-M   'P 1'
#
loop_
_entity.id
_entity.type
_entity.pdbx_description
1 polymer ?
#
loop_
_entity_poly.entity_id
_entity_poly.type
_entity_poly.pdbx_seq_one_letter_code
_entity_poly.pdbx_strand_id
1 'polypeptide(L)'
;MARSGCLVWVKSVLRAVPIYMMMAEDLLTWARNEVDAICRKFFWACNDASVKGKYMVSWPIVCKPTTLGGLGVSDLKLTGYALQTRWLWLQKTDADQAWSQLPIKTAPQVQAFFRASTFMEIGDGHTALFWEDC
;
A
#
# COMPACT_ATOMS: atom_id res chain seq x y z
N MET A 1 17.31 9.39 -20.20
CA MET A 1 17.63 8.79 -18.88
C MET A 1 17.48 7.27 -19.02
N ALA A 2 18.34 6.44 -18.43
CA ALA A 2 18.22 4.98 -18.59
C ALA A 2 16.90 4.47 -17.98
N ARG A 3 16.26 3.46 -18.60
CA ARG A 3 15.00 2.87 -18.12
C ARG A 3 15.12 2.31 -16.70
N SER A 4 16.29 1.79 -16.33
CA SER A 4 16.63 1.38 -14.96
C SER A 4 16.57 2.55 -13.97
N GLY A 5 17.09 3.72 -14.36
CA GLY A 5 16.98 4.94 -13.56
C GLY A 5 15.53 5.37 -13.35
N CYS A 6 14.71 5.33 -14.40
CA CYS A 6 13.28 5.64 -14.27
C CYS A 6 12.52 4.64 -13.40
N LEU A 7 12.89 3.36 -13.41
CA LEU A 7 12.32 2.39 -12.47
C LEU A 7 12.60 2.77 -11.02
N VAL A 8 13.83 3.20 -10.72
CA VAL A 8 14.20 3.65 -9.37
C VAL A 8 13.37 4.85 -8.97
N TRP A 9 13.24 5.86 -9.84
CA TRP A 9 12.42 7.05 -9.60
C TRP A 9 10.94 6.73 -9.34
N VAL A 10 10.37 5.79 -10.10
CA VAL A 10 8.99 5.33 -9.85
C VAL A 10 8.88 4.75 -8.44
N LYS A 11 9.80 3.87 -8.07
CA LYS A 11 9.78 3.18 -6.77
C LYS A 11 10.01 4.11 -5.59
N SER A 12 10.99 5.02 -5.68
CA SER A 12 11.43 5.84 -4.55
C SER A 12 10.70 7.17 -4.44
N VAL A 13 10.31 7.78 -5.56
CA VAL A 13 9.72 9.14 -5.59
C VAL A 13 8.22 9.05 -5.87
N LEU A 14 7.82 8.58 -7.05
CA LEU A 14 6.41 8.66 -7.47
C LEU A 14 5.50 7.82 -6.58
N ARG A 15 5.95 6.63 -6.17
CA ARG A 15 5.21 5.77 -5.23
C ARG A 15 5.19 6.30 -3.80
N ALA A 16 6.13 7.15 -3.41
CA ALA A 16 6.17 7.74 -2.07
C ALA A 16 5.15 8.86 -1.86
N VAL A 17 4.85 9.62 -2.93
CA VAL A 17 3.92 10.77 -2.86
C VAL A 17 2.56 10.41 -2.24
N PRO A 18 1.84 9.34 -2.63
CA PRO A 18 0.54 9.02 -2.05
C PRO A 18 0.59 8.34 -0.68
N ILE A 19 1.76 7.99 -0.13
CA ILE A 19 1.87 7.15 1.08
C ILE A 19 1.15 7.78 2.28
N TYR A 20 1.36 9.08 2.52
CA TYR A 20 0.73 9.76 3.65
C TYR A 20 -0.80 9.78 3.55
N MET A 21 -1.35 9.98 2.34
CA MET A 21 -2.80 9.91 2.15
C MET A 21 -3.32 8.48 2.34
N MET A 22 -2.65 7.47 1.78
CA MET A 22 -3.06 6.06 1.90
C MET A 22 -3.00 5.55 3.35
N MET A 23 -2.09 6.10 4.15
CA MET A 23 -1.98 5.79 5.57
C MET A 23 -3.15 6.35 6.36
N ALA A 24 -3.68 7.52 5.97
CA ALA A 24 -4.81 8.16 6.64
C ALA A 24 -6.15 7.57 6.21
N GLU A 25 -6.33 7.36 4.91
CA GLU A 25 -7.62 7.00 4.31
C GLU A 25 -7.44 6.06 3.11
N ASP A 26 -8.51 5.35 2.75
CA ASP A 26 -8.50 4.52 1.55
C ASP A 26 -8.53 5.36 0.28
N LEU A 27 -7.51 5.17 -0.58
CA LEU A 27 -7.45 5.89 -1.84
C LEU A 27 -8.56 5.42 -2.78
N LEU A 28 -9.37 6.35 -3.28
CA LEU A 28 -10.42 6.05 -4.26
C LEU A 28 -9.82 5.35 -5.48
N THR A 29 -10.58 4.43 -6.08
CA THR A 29 -10.10 3.60 -7.20
C THR A 29 -9.63 4.44 -8.38
N TRP A 30 -10.32 5.54 -8.70
CA TRP A 30 -9.93 6.44 -9.78
C TRP A 30 -8.58 7.11 -9.50
N ALA A 31 -8.31 7.51 -8.26
CA ALA A 31 -7.07 8.16 -7.88
C ALA A 31 -5.88 7.20 -7.95
N ARG A 32 -6.06 5.94 -7.49
CA ARG A 32 -5.06 4.87 -7.69
C ARG A 32 -4.74 4.67 -9.17
N ASN A 33 -5.78 4.59 -10.00
CA ASN A 33 -5.62 4.41 -11.44
C ASN A 33 -4.87 5.57 -12.08
N GLU A 34 -5.06 6.81 -11.60
CA GLU A 34 -4.31 7.96 -12.13
C GLU A 34 -2.85 7.97 -11.69
N VAL A 35 -2.54 7.64 -10.43
CA VAL A 35 -1.14 7.49 -10.01
C VAL A 35 -0.45 6.39 -10.82
N ASP A 36 -1.13 5.27 -11.06
CA ASP A 36 -0.65 4.20 -11.93
C ASP A 36 -0.45 4.68 -13.37
N ALA A 37 -1.38 5.49 -13.91
CA ALA A 37 -1.25 6.04 -15.25
C ALA A 37 -0.04 6.99 -15.37
N ILE A 38 0.20 7.83 -14.36
CA ILE A 38 1.37 8.73 -14.31
C ILE A 38 2.67 7.92 -14.24
N CYS A 39 2.75 6.96 -13.31
CA CYS A 39 3.93 6.10 -13.14
C CYS A 39 4.21 5.30 -14.42
N ARG A 40 3.17 4.76 -15.05
CA ARG A 40 3.26 4.01 -16.30
C ARG A 40 3.74 4.90 -17.44
N LYS A 41 3.13 6.07 -17.64
CA LYS A 41 3.55 7.03 -18.68
C LYS A 41 5.01 7.42 -18.49
N PHE A 42 5.42 7.77 -17.28
CA PHE A 42 6.79 8.15 -16.96
C PHE A 42 7.78 7.01 -17.21
N PHE A 43 7.49 5.81 -16.72
CA PHE A 43 8.37 4.64 -16.86
C PHE A 43 8.64 4.29 -18.33
N TRP A 44 7.62 4.34 -19.18
CA TRP A 44 7.74 3.99 -20.60
C TRP A 44 8.23 5.13 -21.50
N ALA A 45 7.96 6.40 -21.16
CA ALA A 45 8.36 7.58 -21.93
C ALA A 45 9.77 8.11 -21.62
N CYS A 46 10.43 7.57 -20.59
CA CYS A 46 11.71 8.01 -20.03
C CYS A 46 12.88 8.24 -21.03
N ASN A 47 12.87 7.57 -22.19
CA ASN A 47 13.99 7.63 -23.13
C ASN A 47 13.59 7.76 -24.61
N ASP A 48 12.30 7.76 -24.93
CA ASP A 48 11.82 7.84 -26.30
C ASP A 48 10.50 8.62 -26.35
N ALA A 49 10.56 9.85 -26.87
CA ALA A 49 9.36 10.61 -27.26
C ALA A 49 8.57 9.91 -28.39
N SER A 50 9.16 8.89 -29.02
CA SER A 50 8.61 8.07 -30.10
C SER A 50 7.78 6.87 -29.63
N VAL A 51 7.78 6.52 -28.33
CA VAL A 51 6.94 5.45 -27.77
C VAL A 51 5.49 5.95 -27.64
N LYS A 52 4.87 6.25 -28.79
CA LYS A 52 3.43 6.38 -28.93
C LYS A 52 2.83 4.97 -28.80
N GLY A 53 2.42 4.62 -27.58
CA GLY A 53 1.32 3.67 -27.37
C GLY A 53 1.64 2.18 -27.26
N LYS A 54 2.91 1.74 -27.21
CA LYS A 54 3.23 0.33 -26.94
C LYS A 54 3.81 0.14 -25.54
N TYR A 55 2.93 -0.11 -24.57
CA TYR A 55 3.32 -0.65 -23.27
C TYR A 55 3.76 -2.10 -23.46
N MET A 56 5.03 -2.39 -23.21
CA MET A 56 5.61 -3.72 -23.48
C MET A 56 5.11 -4.79 -22.50
N VAL A 57 4.71 -4.37 -21.29
CA VAL A 57 4.27 -5.24 -20.20
C VAL A 57 3.07 -4.60 -19.51
N SER A 58 2.09 -5.41 -19.10
CA SER A 58 0.94 -4.91 -18.35
C SER A 58 1.37 -4.35 -16.99
N TRP A 59 0.73 -3.28 -16.55
CA TRP A 59 1.09 -2.62 -15.28
C TRP A 59 0.98 -3.54 -14.06
N PRO A 60 -0.04 -4.42 -13.94
CA PRO A 60 -0.10 -5.38 -12.85
C PRO A 60 1.09 -6.35 -12.80
N ILE A 61 1.65 -6.75 -13.95
CA ILE A 61 2.86 -7.59 -14.00
C ILE A 61 4.08 -6.80 -13.52
N VAL A 62 4.20 -5.53 -13.92
CA VAL A 62 5.26 -4.63 -13.45
C VAL A 62 5.22 -4.47 -11.92
N CYS A 63 4.03 -4.42 -11.33
CA CYS A 63 3.84 -4.28 -9.88
C CYS A 63 4.11 -5.57 -9.07
N LYS A 64 4.29 -6.72 -9.73
CA LYS A 64 4.63 -7.95 -8.99
C LYS A 64 6.03 -7.84 -8.36
N PRO A 65 6.27 -8.52 -7.23
CA PRO A 65 7.61 -8.72 -6.70
C PRO A 65 8.57 -9.28 -7.74
N THR A 66 9.86 -8.95 -7.63
CA THR A 66 10.91 -9.48 -8.52
C THR A 66 11.04 -11.00 -8.44
N THR A 67 10.76 -11.59 -7.26
CA THR A 67 10.70 -13.04 -7.06
C THR A 67 9.60 -13.72 -7.85
N LEU A 68 8.56 -12.97 -8.25
CA LEU A 68 7.42 -13.44 -9.05
C LEU A 68 7.51 -12.96 -10.52
N GLY A 69 8.70 -12.57 -10.99
CA GLY A 69 8.94 -12.13 -12.37
C GLY A 69 8.44 -10.72 -12.70
N GLY A 70 8.09 -9.92 -11.69
CA GLY A 70 7.75 -8.51 -11.87
C GLY A 70 8.95 -7.57 -11.74
N LEU A 71 8.68 -6.27 -11.79
CA LEU A 71 9.72 -5.24 -11.60
C LEU A 71 9.77 -4.70 -10.16
N GLY A 72 8.92 -5.19 -9.26
CA GLY A 72 8.91 -4.81 -7.84
C GLY A 72 8.44 -3.38 -7.59
N VAL A 73 7.57 -2.84 -8.44
CA VAL A 73 6.87 -1.57 -8.18
C VAL A 73 5.72 -1.85 -7.20
N SER A 74 5.59 -1.10 -6.12
CA SER A 74 4.54 -1.37 -5.13
C SER A 74 3.14 -1.24 -5.72
N ASP A 75 2.26 -2.19 -5.43
CA ASP A 75 0.82 -2.10 -5.69
C ASP A 75 0.19 -1.15 -4.66
N LEU A 76 -0.40 -0.04 -5.10
CA LEU A 76 -0.95 0.98 -4.20
C LEU A 76 -2.10 0.47 -3.34
N LYS A 77 -2.92 -0.46 -3.85
CA LYS A 77 -4.02 -1.03 -3.07
C LYS A 77 -3.47 -1.87 -1.92
N LEU A 78 -2.53 -2.76 -2.22
CA LEU A 78 -1.91 -3.61 -1.19
C LEU A 78 -1.06 -2.79 -0.22
N THR A 79 -0.36 -1.77 -0.72
CA THR A 79 0.43 -0.85 0.10
C THR A 79 -0.47 -0.07 1.06
N GLY A 80 -1.61 0.45 0.59
CA GLY A 80 -2.60 1.13 1.44
C GLY A 80 -3.13 0.21 2.54
N TYR A 81 -3.50 -1.02 2.20
CA TYR A 81 -3.95 -1.99 3.19
C TYR A 81 -2.89 -2.27 4.25
N ALA A 82 -1.65 -2.54 3.84
CA ALA A 82 -0.54 -2.77 4.78
C ALA A 82 -0.28 -1.56 5.70
N LEU A 83 -0.35 -0.33 5.16
CA LEU A 83 -0.18 0.90 5.93
C LEU A 83 -1.31 1.08 6.96
N GLN A 84 -2.56 0.78 6.60
CA GLN A 84 -3.69 0.88 7.51
C GLN A 84 -3.70 -0.22 8.58
N THR A 85 -3.20 -1.41 8.26
CA THR A 85 -3.01 -2.49 9.25
C THR A 85 -2.11 -2.04 10.41
N ARG A 86 -1.13 -1.16 10.16
CA ARG A 86 -0.31 -0.55 11.21
C ARG A 86 -1.15 0.16 12.27
N TRP A 87 -2.22 0.86 11.88
CA TRP A 87 -3.07 1.56 12.83
C TRP A 87 -3.86 0.60 13.71
N LEU A 88 -4.33 -0.52 13.16
CA LEU A 88 -4.99 -1.58 13.94
C LEU A 88 -4.03 -2.20 14.96
N TRP A 89 -2.78 -2.45 14.54
CA TRP A 89 -1.73 -2.93 15.45
C TRP A 89 -1.47 -1.95 16.59
N LEU A 90 -1.31 -0.67 16.23
CA LEU A 90 -1.05 0.40 17.16
C LEU A 90 -2.20 0.57 18.18
N GLN A 91 -3.46 0.52 17.74
CA GLN A 91 -4.62 0.54 18.64
C GLN A 91 -4.61 -0.57 19.70
N LYS A 92 -4.06 -1.74 19.38
CA LYS A 92 -3.98 -2.88 20.30
C LYS A 92 -2.74 -2.86 21.20
N THR A 93 -1.65 -2.21 20.77
CA THR A 93 -0.35 -2.28 21.47
C THR A 93 0.03 -1.03 22.25
N ASP A 94 -0.49 0.14 21.88
CA ASP A 94 -0.07 1.42 22.45
C ASP A 94 -1.29 2.35 22.67
N ALA A 95 -2.18 1.89 23.58
CA ALA A 95 -3.47 2.52 23.85
C ALA A 95 -3.38 3.88 24.58
N ASP A 96 -2.24 4.18 25.20
CA ASP A 96 -2.05 5.38 26.03
C ASP A 96 -1.61 6.62 25.23
N GLN A 97 -1.37 6.47 23.93
CA GLN A 97 -0.93 7.59 23.09
C GLN A 97 -2.08 8.50 22.67
N ALA A 98 -1.76 9.76 22.40
CA ALA A 98 -2.73 10.78 21.96
C ALA A 98 -3.52 10.38 20.70
N TRP A 99 -2.97 9.52 19.84
CA TRP A 99 -3.61 9.04 18.62
C TRP A 99 -4.57 7.86 18.85
N SER A 100 -4.64 7.27 20.04
CA SER A 100 -5.53 6.15 20.35
C SER A 100 -7.02 6.54 20.28
N GLN A 101 -7.32 7.82 20.47
CA GLN A 101 -8.66 8.38 20.42
C GLN A 101 -9.12 8.77 19.00
N LEU A 102 -8.25 8.61 17.99
CA LEU A 102 -8.62 8.93 16.62
C LEU A 102 -9.65 7.90 16.10
N PRO A 103 -10.71 8.35 15.40
CA PRO A 103 -11.67 7.45 14.79
C PRO A 103 -11.06 6.80 13.54
N ILE A 104 -10.22 5.79 13.73
CA ILE A 104 -9.56 5.05 12.65
C ILE A 104 -10.62 4.20 11.94
N LYS A 105 -10.90 4.54 10.69
CA LYS A 105 -11.77 3.75 9.81
C LYS A 105 -10.89 2.94 8.86
N THR A 106 -11.05 1.63 8.88
CA THR A 106 -10.33 0.72 7.97
C THR A 106 -11.33 -0.08 7.16
N ALA A 107 -11.01 -0.35 5.88
CA ALA A 107 -11.81 -1.25 5.06
C ALA A 107 -11.93 -2.67 5.66
N PRO A 108 -13.02 -3.40 5.38
CA PRO A 108 -13.19 -4.79 5.84
C PRO A 108 -12.04 -5.71 5.46
N GLN A 109 -11.43 -5.50 4.29
CA GLN A 109 -10.27 -6.28 3.84
C GLN A 109 -9.04 -6.08 4.74
N VAL A 110 -8.86 -4.89 5.30
CA VAL A 110 -7.74 -4.58 6.21
C VAL A 110 -7.96 -5.23 7.57
N GLN A 111 -9.20 -5.21 8.07
CA GLN A 111 -9.58 -5.93 9.29
C GLN A 111 -9.42 -7.44 9.14
N ALA A 112 -9.87 -8.00 8.01
CA ALA A 112 -9.71 -9.42 7.70
C ALA A 112 -8.23 -9.80 7.60
N PHE A 113 -7.41 -8.97 6.95
CA PHE A 113 -5.97 -9.19 6.87
C PHE A 113 -5.29 -9.11 8.25
N PHE A 114 -5.65 -8.14 9.07
CA PHE A 114 -5.14 -8.02 10.45
C PHE A 114 -5.46 -9.29 11.26
N ARG A 115 -6.75 -9.67 11.34
CA ARG A 115 -7.19 -10.87 12.06
C ARG A 115 -6.52 -12.16 11.57
N ALA A 116 -6.28 -12.28 10.25
CA ALA A 116 -5.61 -13.46 9.69
C ALA A 116 -4.09 -13.49 9.93
N SER A 117 -3.47 -12.34 10.24
CA SER A 117 -2.02 -12.20 10.38
C SER A 117 -1.54 -12.03 11.82
N THR A 118 -2.43 -11.66 12.74
CA THR A 118 -2.13 -11.46 14.15
C THR A 118 -2.93 -12.40 15.02
N PHE A 119 -2.31 -12.93 16.07
CA PHE A 119 -3.00 -13.57 17.18
C PHE A 119 -2.86 -12.69 18.41
N MET A 120 -3.82 -12.76 19.33
CA MET A 120 -3.75 -12.06 20.60
C MET A 120 -3.73 -13.05 21.75
N GLU A 121 -2.75 -12.88 22.64
CA GLU A 121 -2.71 -13.61 23.90
C GLU A 121 -3.61 -12.91 24.91
N ILE A 122 -4.49 -13.67 25.55
CA ILE A 122 -5.43 -13.14 26.53
C ILE A 122 -4.64 -12.79 27.80
N GLY A 123 -4.51 -11.49 28.06
CA GLY A 123 -3.90 -10.96 29.26
C GLY A 123 -4.91 -10.79 30.40
N ASP A 124 -4.89 -9.61 31.02
CA ASP A 124 -5.72 -9.20 32.15
C ASP A 124 -7.21 -8.92 31.81
N GLY A 125 -7.61 -9.10 30.55
CA GLY A 125 -8.98 -8.88 30.07
C GLY A 125 -9.31 -7.42 29.68
N HIS A 126 -8.35 -6.49 29.74
CA HIS A 126 -8.58 -5.09 29.34
C HIS A 126 -8.31 -4.81 27.85
N THR A 127 -7.46 -5.61 27.21
CA THR A 127 -6.98 -5.39 25.82
C THR A 127 -7.47 -6.44 24.81
N ALA A 128 -7.79 -7.66 25.27
CA ALA A 128 -8.17 -8.77 24.41
C ALA A 128 -9.64 -9.15 24.60
N LEU A 129 -10.45 -9.02 23.54
CA LEU A 129 -11.84 -9.49 23.53
C LEU A 129 -11.88 -10.94 23.06
N PHE A 130 -12.07 -11.88 23.99
CA PHE A 130 -12.04 -13.32 23.74
C PHE A 130 -12.86 -13.80 22.54
N TRP A 131 -14.03 -13.20 22.29
CA TRP A 131 -14.94 -13.64 21.23
C TRP A 131 -14.76 -12.91 19.89
N GLU A 132 -14.02 -11.79 19.88
CA GLU A 132 -13.85 -10.97 18.69
C GLU A 132 -12.42 -11.03 18.13
N ASP A 133 -11.44 -11.32 19.00
CA ASP A 133 -10.02 -11.30 18.70
C ASP A 133 -9.35 -12.70 18.70
N CYS A 134 -10.05 -13.76 19.14
CA CYS A 134 -9.58 -15.17 19.09
C CYS A 134 -10.26 -15.98 17.98
#